data_AF-H5SCM5-F1
#
_entry.id   AF-H5SCM5-F1
#
_cell.length_a   1.000
_cell.length_b   1.000
_cell.length_c   1.000
_cell.angle_alpha   90.00
_cell.angle_beta   90.00
_cell.angle_gamma   90.00
#
_symmetry.space_group_name_H-M   'P 1'
#
loop_
_entity.id
_entity.type
_entity.pdbx_description
1 polymer ?
#
loop_
_entity_poly.entity_id
_entity_poly.type
_entity_poly.pdbx_seq_one_letter_code
_entity_poly.pdbx_strand_id
1 'polypeptide(L)'
;MSTIPIHRGILTLSGIVRVQVDHGMLVVQDGVADTRRQARFAKATCGIERLVVLGTDGLISFAALKWLYDIGAGFVMLDWSNRLLCASIAPGRKNALLHRAQALSAYAPVGLDIVRELLRRKLDGQAQTLADREHGDAASGVAVLRDTLNEAPDIPALRAVEAQAAKLYWAAWADVPVRFARKDAANVPDNWLSFGSRHSALTQSPRNASNPANALLNYLYALLEAETRLACTALGLHPGLGILHADQTDRDSFVFDLMEAARPTVDRWLLRFLSEHRFAKRDFFETPEGGIRVTLPLRHELTNTMALWRQAIAPVAEWVGETLLSWYGKRVLGQRNIEQVELPTRLTQRKRSQARPGQGDSAHHPDTVSVTVPLRITACLECGQVTDGEMFCSEACRQVYQEHKQAQFVERGRETLRAMRESEHDPARTEEAKRLLSEVINRRWQEKREWEREHGREALERECERFRREIGPKLRSIPLRRMSRVTGLSVYYCAQIRKGERVPHPVHHAAFMALLNSSTR
;
A
#
# COMPACT_ATOMS: atom_id res chain seq x y z
N MET A 1 -6.96 -11.39 30.34
CA MET A 1 -6.76 -10.02 29.82
C MET A 1 -5.72 -10.08 28.71
N SER A 2 -6.04 -9.59 27.53
CA SER A 2 -5.08 -9.50 26.42
C SER A 2 -4.07 -8.37 26.68
N THR A 3 -2.83 -8.57 26.25
CA THR A 3 -1.75 -7.60 26.36
C THR A 3 -1.87 -6.54 25.27
N ILE A 4 -1.53 -5.29 25.58
CA ILE A 4 -1.45 -4.21 24.58
C ILE A 4 -0.03 -4.19 24.01
N PRO A 5 0.17 -4.53 22.72
CA PRO A 5 1.50 -4.58 22.13
C PRO A 5 2.00 -3.20 21.70
N ILE A 6 3.31 -3.10 21.51
CA ILE A 6 3.96 -1.96 20.85
C ILE A 6 4.38 -2.42 19.45
N HIS A 7 4.05 -1.63 18.44
CA HIS A 7 4.36 -1.93 17.04
C HIS A 7 5.20 -0.81 16.46
N ARG A 8 6.48 -1.10 16.19
CA ARG A 8 7.43 -0.12 15.64
C ARG A 8 7.47 1.20 16.43
N GLY A 9 7.43 1.08 17.76
CA GLY A 9 7.41 2.23 18.67
C GLY A 9 6.04 2.89 18.87
N ILE A 10 4.99 2.41 18.21
CA ILE A 10 3.62 2.93 18.33
C ILE A 10 2.83 2.08 19.34
N LEU A 11 2.27 2.73 20.36
CA LEU A 11 1.34 2.16 21.32
C LEU A 11 -0.05 2.78 21.10
N THR A 12 -1.03 2.00 20.66
CA THR A 12 -2.37 2.50 20.28
C THR A 12 -3.45 2.04 21.24
N LEU A 13 -4.23 2.98 21.77
CA LEU A 13 -5.31 2.76 22.73
C LEU A 13 -6.64 3.26 22.16
N SER A 14 -7.75 2.59 22.50
CA SER A 14 -9.11 3.01 22.13
C SER A 14 -10.18 2.53 23.10
N GLY A 15 -11.41 3.03 22.97
CA GLY A 15 -12.49 2.73 23.91
C GLY A 15 -12.33 3.57 25.17
N ILE A 16 -12.56 2.99 26.36
CA ILE A 16 -12.37 3.70 27.62
C ILE A 16 -10.91 3.58 28.05
N VAL A 17 -10.15 4.65 27.84
CA VAL A 17 -8.69 4.65 28.05
C VAL A 17 -8.32 5.05 29.48
N ARG A 18 -7.34 4.37 30.07
CA ARG A 18 -6.70 4.79 31.33
C ARG A 18 -5.19 4.68 31.20
N VAL A 19 -4.49 5.79 31.39
CA VAL A 19 -3.02 5.86 31.32
C VAL A 19 -2.48 6.49 32.60
N GLN A 20 -1.76 5.70 33.40
CA GLN A 20 -1.25 6.12 34.70
C GLN A 20 0.17 5.60 34.97
N VAL A 21 0.82 6.14 35.98
CA VAL A 21 2.10 5.62 36.46
C VAL A 21 1.88 4.91 37.79
N ASP A 22 2.40 3.70 37.90
CA ASP A 22 2.33 2.89 39.11
C ASP A 22 3.69 2.24 39.35
N HIS A 23 4.27 2.47 40.53
CA HIS A 23 5.63 2.05 40.90
C HIS A 23 6.69 2.37 39.82
N GLY A 24 6.63 3.58 39.22
CA GLY A 24 7.57 4.04 38.18
C GLY A 24 7.34 3.45 36.77
N MET A 25 6.36 2.56 36.63
CA MET A 25 5.98 1.92 35.36
C MET A 25 4.79 2.63 34.75
N LEU A 26 4.76 2.77 33.43
CA LEU A 26 3.56 3.22 32.73
C LEU A 26 2.56 2.06 32.69
N VAL A 27 1.37 2.27 33.22
CA VAL A 27 0.26 1.29 33.18
C VAL A 27 -0.82 1.84 32.27
N VAL A 28 -1.16 1.06 31.25
CA VAL A 28 -2.20 1.40 30.28
C VAL A 28 -3.31 0.37 30.31
N GLN A 29 -4.54 0.85 30.19
CA GLN A 29 -5.74 0.06 30.00
C GLN A 29 -6.59 0.69 28.91
N ASP A 30 -7.23 -0.14 28.09
CA ASP A 30 -8.16 0.31 27.06
C ASP A 30 -9.25 -0.73 26.79
N GLY A 31 -10.14 -0.46 25.84
CA GLY A 31 -11.25 -1.34 25.45
C GLY A 31 -12.55 -1.07 26.23
N VAL A 32 -13.58 -1.84 25.89
CA VAL A 32 -14.93 -1.77 26.51
C VAL A 32 -15.42 -3.18 26.77
N ALA A 33 -16.10 -3.40 27.91
CA ALA A 33 -16.62 -4.70 28.33
C ALA A 33 -15.57 -5.81 28.18
N ASP A 34 -15.83 -6.78 27.32
CA ASP A 34 -15.05 -8.01 27.17
C ASP A 34 -13.76 -7.81 26.36
N THR A 35 -13.60 -6.64 25.73
CA THR A 35 -12.41 -6.29 24.92
C THR A 35 -11.34 -5.56 25.73
N ARG A 36 -11.47 -5.49 27.06
CA ARG A 36 -10.52 -4.77 27.92
C ARG A 36 -9.13 -5.38 27.87
N ARG A 37 -8.13 -4.52 27.63
CA ARG A 37 -6.71 -4.88 27.57
C ARG A 37 -5.93 -4.11 28.61
N GLN A 38 -4.80 -4.66 29.05
CA GLN A 38 -3.89 -4.00 29.98
C GLN A 38 -2.44 -4.32 29.66
N ALA A 39 -1.55 -3.34 29.86
CA ALA A 39 -0.11 -3.54 29.80
C ALA A 39 0.63 -2.65 30.82
N ARG A 40 1.86 -3.05 31.16
CA ARG A 40 2.79 -2.30 32.01
C ARG A 40 4.12 -2.16 31.28
N PHE A 41 4.70 -0.98 31.29
CA PHE A 41 5.92 -0.67 30.55
C PHE A 41 6.99 -0.04 31.45
N ALA A 42 8.20 -0.60 31.39
CA ALA A 42 9.38 -0.04 32.05
C ALA A 42 10.02 1.03 31.17
N LYS A 43 10.48 2.11 31.80
CA LYS A 43 11.01 3.28 31.09
C LYS A 43 12.19 2.94 30.17
N ALA A 44 13.10 2.10 30.64
CA ALA A 44 14.34 1.76 29.93
C ALA A 44 14.14 0.82 28.74
N THR A 45 13.08 -0.01 28.72
CA THR A 45 12.95 -1.12 27.75
C THR A 45 11.68 -1.05 26.91
N CYS A 46 10.76 -0.12 27.19
CA CYS A 46 9.47 -0.09 26.51
C CYS A 46 9.57 0.16 25.00
N GLY A 47 10.54 0.95 24.54
CA GLY A 47 10.65 1.31 23.12
C GLY A 47 9.45 2.14 22.61
N ILE A 48 8.66 2.76 23.49
CA ILE A 48 7.55 3.63 23.09
C ILE A 48 8.13 4.91 22.50
N GLU A 49 7.78 5.19 21.25
CA GLU A 49 8.06 6.45 20.57
C GLU A 49 6.80 7.29 20.41
N ARG A 50 5.62 6.65 20.31
CA ARG A 50 4.30 7.29 20.22
C ARG A 50 3.29 6.57 21.11
N LEU A 51 2.54 7.34 21.88
CA LEU A 51 1.27 6.92 22.45
C LEU A 51 0.13 7.55 21.64
N VAL A 52 -0.70 6.73 21.00
CA VAL A 52 -1.82 7.16 20.17
C VAL A 52 -3.13 6.77 20.85
N VAL A 53 -4.00 7.74 21.10
CA VAL A 53 -5.34 7.52 21.64
C VAL A 53 -6.38 7.79 20.55
N LEU A 54 -7.20 6.79 20.25
CA LEU A 54 -8.30 6.85 19.29
C LEU A 54 -9.62 6.97 20.05
N GLY A 55 -10.11 8.20 20.22
CA GLY A 55 -11.33 8.51 20.95
C GLY A 55 -11.15 9.63 21.98
N THR A 56 -12.24 9.98 22.65
CA THR A 56 -12.31 11.06 23.64
C THR A 56 -12.55 10.57 25.07
N ASP A 57 -12.89 9.30 25.25
CA ASP A 57 -13.30 8.74 26.54
C ASP A 57 -12.10 8.14 27.30
N GLY A 58 -11.77 8.70 28.46
CA GLY A 58 -10.73 8.14 29.30
C GLY A 58 -10.08 9.14 30.24
N LEU A 59 -8.97 8.71 30.84
CA LEU A 59 -8.14 9.52 31.72
C LEU A 59 -6.65 9.26 31.49
N ILE A 60 -5.86 10.33 31.55
CA ILE A 60 -4.40 10.29 31.57
C ILE A 60 -3.90 11.06 32.80
N SER A 61 -3.10 10.43 33.65
CA SER A 61 -2.52 11.11 34.80
C SER A 61 -1.40 12.07 34.38
N PHE A 62 -1.17 13.15 35.13
CA PHE A 62 -0.02 14.03 34.90
C PHE A 62 1.31 13.28 35.00
N ALA A 63 1.40 12.30 35.90
CA ALA A 63 2.58 11.43 36.02
C ALA A 63 2.86 10.67 34.72
N ALA A 64 1.82 10.21 34.01
CA ALA A 64 1.97 9.54 32.73
C ALA A 64 2.43 10.50 31.62
N LEU A 65 1.89 11.72 31.55
CA LEU A 65 2.37 12.74 30.60
C LEU A 65 3.85 13.07 30.83
N LYS A 66 4.25 13.26 32.09
CA LYS A 66 5.66 13.45 32.44
C LYS A 66 6.50 12.21 32.06
N TRP A 67 5.99 11.01 32.30
CA TRP A 67 6.71 9.77 31.99
C TRP A 67 7.00 9.64 30.49
N LEU A 68 6.03 9.98 29.63
CA LEU A 68 6.21 10.03 28.17
C LEU A 68 7.21 11.12 27.76
N TYR A 69 7.10 12.30 28.36
CA TYR A 69 8.04 13.40 28.15
C TYR A 69 9.49 12.98 28.46
N ASP A 70 9.71 12.31 29.59
CA ASP A 70 11.04 11.88 30.04
C ASP A 70 11.70 10.88 29.08
N ILE A 71 10.93 10.07 28.35
CA ILE A 71 11.46 9.14 27.33
C ILE A 71 11.50 9.74 25.92
N GLY A 72 10.99 10.97 25.74
CA GLY A 72 10.89 11.61 24.44
C GLY A 72 9.79 11.03 23.53
N ALA A 73 8.80 10.34 24.11
CA ALA A 73 7.67 9.82 23.34
C ALA A 73 6.64 10.92 23.03
N GLY A 74 6.12 10.90 21.80
CA GLY A 74 5.02 11.78 21.40
C GLY A 74 3.67 11.24 21.87
N PHE A 75 2.79 12.12 22.32
CA PHE A 75 1.38 11.83 22.61
C PHE A 75 0.50 12.37 21.48
N VAL A 76 -0.36 11.51 20.93
CA VAL A 76 -1.29 11.83 19.84
C VAL A 76 -2.70 11.41 20.23
N MET A 77 -3.68 12.26 19.99
CA MET A 77 -5.09 12.00 20.24
C MET A 77 -5.94 12.39 19.03
N LEU A 78 -6.67 11.43 18.50
CA LEU A 78 -7.59 11.58 17.37
C LEU A 78 -9.01 11.24 17.81
N ASP A 79 -9.99 12.05 17.42
CA ASP A 79 -11.39 11.73 17.67
C ASP A 79 -11.95 10.69 16.66
N TRP A 80 -13.26 10.41 16.71
CA TRP A 80 -13.91 9.50 15.76
C TRP A 80 -13.95 10.04 14.33
N SER A 81 -13.82 11.36 14.14
CA SER A 81 -13.89 12.05 12.86
C SER A 81 -12.52 12.20 12.19
N ASN A 82 -11.48 11.66 12.82
CA ASN A 82 -10.07 11.81 12.46
C ASN A 82 -9.52 13.22 12.71
N ARG A 83 -10.21 14.06 13.49
CA ARG A 83 -9.66 15.35 13.91
C ARG A 83 -8.55 15.13 14.92
N LEU A 84 -7.41 15.76 14.68
CA LEU A 84 -6.25 15.74 15.57
C LEU A 84 -6.44 16.72 16.73
N LEU A 85 -6.89 16.20 17.87
CA LEU A 85 -7.17 16.98 19.08
C LEU A 85 -5.89 17.37 19.81
N CYS A 86 -4.92 16.46 19.85
CA CYS A 86 -3.64 16.69 20.51
C CYS A 86 -2.52 15.99 19.74
N ALA A 87 -1.40 16.67 19.54
CA ALA A 87 -0.14 16.06 19.16
C ALA A 87 0.97 16.84 19.87
N SER A 88 1.60 16.20 20.85
CA SER A 88 2.56 16.83 21.75
C SER A 88 3.79 15.94 21.92
N ILE A 89 4.96 16.56 21.94
CA ILE A 89 6.25 15.90 22.20
C ILE A 89 7.13 16.89 22.96
N ALA A 90 8.16 16.39 23.64
CA ALA A 90 9.18 17.25 24.23
C ALA A 90 9.71 18.24 23.18
N PRO A 91 9.56 19.56 23.39
CA PRO A 91 9.97 20.54 22.41
C PRO A 91 11.50 20.54 22.24
N GLY A 92 11.94 20.94 21.05
CA GLY A 92 13.35 21.19 20.76
C GLY A 92 13.97 22.28 21.65
N ARG A 93 15.29 22.52 21.49
CA ARG A 93 15.89 23.73 22.08
C ARG A 93 15.19 24.94 21.48
N LYS A 94 14.72 25.86 22.32
CA LYS A 94 14.12 27.12 21.86
C LYS A 94 15.17 27.90 21.08
N ASN A 95 14.89 28.18 19.80
CA ASN A 95 15.75 28.98 18.94
C ASN A 95 14.96 30.20 18.43
N ALA A 96 15.18 31.35 19.07
CA ALA A 96 14.48 32.59 18.70
C ALA A 96 14.80 33.04 17.27
N LEU A 97 15.99 32.71 16.75
CA LEU A 97 16.35 33.00 15.36
C LEU A 97 15.50 32.19 14.39
N LEU A 98 15.25 30.91 14.68
CA LEU A 98 14.40 30.06 13.87
C LEU A 98 12.96 30.61 13.79
N HIS A 99 12.38 30.99 14.93
CA HIS A 99 11.02 31.54 14.95
C HIS A 99 10.92 32.87 14.17
N ARG A 100 11.91 33.76 14.31
CA ARG A 100 11.95 35.01 13.54
C ARG A 100 12.13 34.75 12.05
N ALA A 101 13.01 33.81 11.69
CA ALA A 101 13.21 33.38 10.31
C ALA A 101 11.91 32.88 9.70
N GLN A 102 11.19 32.01 10.42
CA GLN A 102 9.92 31.46 9.98
C GLN A 102 8.85 32.54 9.82
N ALA A 103 8.68 33.42 10.81
CA ALA A 103 7.69 34.50 10.75
C ALA A 103 7.94 35.46 9.57
N LEU A 104 9.22 35.72 9.23
CA LEU A 104 9.57 36.58 8.09
C LEU A 104 9.49 35.86 6.74
N SER A 105 9.50 34.52 6.73
CA SER A 105 9.59 33.74 5.49
C SER A 105 8.44 33.98 4.53
N ALA A 106 7.21 34.20 5.04
CA ALA A 106 6.04 34.53 4.24
C ALA A 106 6.18 35.84 3.42
N TYR A 107 7.09 36.72 3.83
CA TYR A 107 7.34 38.03 3.20
C TYR A 107 8.73 38.14 2.59
N ALA A 108 9.46 37.03 2.48
CA ALA A 108 10.83 37.00 2.01
C ALA A 108 11.02 36.00 0.85
N PRO A 109 12.03 36.20 -0.02
CA PRO A 109 12.30 35.29 -1.13
C PRO A 109 12.49 33.82 -0.69
N VAL A 110 13.04 33.60 0.52
CA VAL A 110 13.24 32.25 1.07
C VAL A 110 11.93 31.47 1.22
N GLY A 111 10.80 32.15 1.49
CA GLY A 111 9.52 31.48 1.61
C GLY A 111 9.06 30.93 0.27
N LEU A 112 9.22 31.70 -0.80
CA LEU A 112 8.92 31.25 -2.17
C LEU A 112 9.78 30.04 -2.55
N ASP A 113 11.07 30.09 -2.22
CA ASP A 113 12.01 28.98 -2.50
C ASP A 113 11.65 27.70 -1.72
N ILE A 114 11.28 27.84 -0.45
CA ILE A 114 10.79 26.72 0.38
C ILE A 114 9.53 26.10 -0.24
N VAL A 115 8.53 26.93 -0.56
CA VAL A 115 7.26 26.45 -1.13
C VAL A 115 7.49 25.78 -2.48
N ARG A 116 8.35 26.34 -3.33
CA ARG A 116 8.71 25.76 -4.62
C ARG A 116 9.29 24.36 -4.46
N GLU A 117 10.24 24.17 -3.55
CA GLU A 117 10.84 22.84 -3.31
C GLU A 117 9.85 21.86 -2.66
N LEU A 118 8.97 22.30 -1.75
CA LEU A 118 7.93 21.45 -1.17
C LEU A 118 6.97 20.93 -2.26
N LEU A 119 6.54 21.81 -3.17
CA LEU A 119 5.70 21.44 -4.31
C LEU A 119 6.45 20.60 -5.33
N ARG A 120 7.74 20.87 -5.57
CA ARG A 120 8.58 20.05 -6.45
C ARG A 120 8.60 18.60 -5.96
N ARG A 121 8.86 18.38 -4.67
CA ARG A 121 8.81 17.05 -4.03
C ARG A 121 7.44 16.39 -4.12
N LYS A 122 6.37 17.16 -3.94
CA LYS A 122 5.00 16.66 -4.11
C LYS A 122 4.78 16.14 -5.53
N LEU A 123 5.07 16.96 -6.53
CA LEU A 123 4.82 16.62 -7.94
C LEU A 123 5.76 15.51 -8.44
N ASP A 124 7.03 15.49 -8.03
CA ASP A 124 7.95 14.37 -8.27
C ASP A 124 7.39 13.06 -7.70
N GLY A 125 6.94 13.09 -6.45
CA GLY A 125 6.33 11.92 -5.80
C GLY A 125 5.05 11.46 -6.49
N GLN A 126 4.20 12.40 -6.93
CA GLN A 126 2.96 12.10 -7.65
C GLN A 126 3.22 11.51 -9.03
N ALA A 127 4.15 12.09 -9.80
CA ALA A 127 4.55 11.55 -11.11
C ALA A 127 5.09 10.12 -10.98
N GLN A 128 5.96 9.87 -9.99
CA GLN A 128 6.46 8.52 -9.72
C GLN A 128 5.33 7.56 -9.31
N THR A 129 4.39 7.99 -8.46
CA THR A 129 3.25 7.15 -8.05
C THR A 129 2.35 6.77 -9.24
N LEU A 130 2.16 7.68 -10.20
CA LEU A 130 1.42 7.40 -11.44
C LEU A 130 2.21 6.48 -12.38
N ALA A 131 3.52 6.67 -12.49
CA ALA A 131 4.39 5.83 -13.31
C ALA A 131 4.40 4.36 -12.81
N ASP A 132 4.45 4.15 -11.49
CA ASP A 132 4.38 2.82 -10.87
C ASP A 132 3.05 2.07 -11.16
N ARG A 133 2.05 2.77 -11.71
CA ARG A 133 0.68 2.28 -11.95
C ARG A 133 0.28 2.26 -13.41
N GLU A 134 1.24 2.35 -14.32
CA GLU A 134 1.02 2.33 -15.77
C GLU A 134 0.17 3.52 -16.29
N HIS A 135 0.07 4.60 -15.51
CA HIS A 135 -0.57 5.87 -15.94
C HIS A 135 0.48 6.82 -16.55
N GLY A 136 1.20 6.36 -17.58
CA GLY A 136 2.35 7.06 -18.16
C GLY A 136 2.05 8.47 -18.68
N ASP A 137 0.90 8.68 -19.31
CA ASP A 137 0.52 9.99 -19.85
C ASP A 137 0.26 11.01 -18.73
N ALA A 138 -0.48 10.61 -17.69
CA ALA A 138 -0.74 11.45 -16.53
C ALA A 138 0.55 11.74 -15.74
N ALA A 139 1.44 10.74 -15.61
CA ALA A 139 2.75 10.92 -14.98
C ALA A 139 3.59 11.96 -15.73
N SER A 140 3.61 11.88 -17.07
CA SER A 140 4.31 12.84 -17.93
C SER A 140 3.71 14.24 -17.82
N GLY A 141 2.39 14.36 -17.81
CA GLY A 141 1.70 15.65 -17.62
C GLY A 141 2.04 16.32 -16.28
N VAL A 142 2.09 15.54 -15.18
CA VAL A 142 2.52 16.05 -13.87
C VAL A 142 4.01 16.44 -13.88
N ALA A 143 4.88 15.68 -14.55
CA ALA A 143 6.29 15.99 -14.68
C ALA A 143 6.53 17.30 -15.45
N VAL A 144 5.78 17.56 -16.53
CA VAL A 144 5.83 18.83 -17.27
C VAL A 144 5.41 20.00 -16.37
N LEU A 145 4.32 19.86 -15.62
CA LEU A 145 3.86 20.89 -14.68
C LEU A 145 4.86 21.14 -13.54
N ARG A 146 5.57 20.10 -13.09
CA ARG A 146 6.65 20.26 -12.11
C ARG A 146 7.75 21.17 -12.65
N ASP A 147 8.13 21.00 -13.92
CA ASP A 147 9.25 21.74 -14.50
C ASP A 147 8.95 23.23 -14.64
N THR A 148 7.66 23.61 -14.74
CA THR A 148 7.23 25.03 -14.75
C THR A 148 7.22 25.69 -13.37
N LEU A 149 7.40 24.95 -12.26
CA LEU A 149 7.48 25.55 -10.92
C LEU A 149 8.64 26.55 -10.76
N ASN A 150 9.71 26.38 -11.54
CA ASN A 150 10.87 27.29 -11.53
C ASN A 150 10.55 28.66 -12.14
N GLU A 151 9.58 28.71 -13.06
CA GLU A 151 9.17 29.93 -13.76
C GLU A 151 8.10 30.71 -12.98
N ALA A 152 7.45 30.06 -12.00
CA ALA A 152 6.42 30.68 -11.17
C ALA A 152 7.02 31.81 -10.31
N PRO A 153 6.57 33.08 -10.49
CA PRO A 153 7.17 34.24 -9.84
C PRO A 153 6.71 34.42 -8.38
N ASP A 154 5.58 33.83 -7.99
CA ASP A 154 4.96 34.02 -6.69
C ASP A 154 4.17 32.79 -6.20
N ILE A 155 3.68 32.86 -4.95
CA ILE A 155 2.91 31.79 -4.31
C ILE A 155 1.58 31.51 -5.04
N PRO A 156 0.80 32.51 -5.48
CA PRO A 156 -0.39 32.28 -6.33
C PRO A 156 -0.10 31.47 -7.60
N ALA A 157 0.98 31.78 -8.32
CA ALA A 157 1.38 31.03 -9.51
C ALA A 157 1.75 29.58 -9.16
N LEU A 158 2.50 29.36 -8.07
CA LEU A 158 2.80 28.01 -7.58
C LEU A 158 1.54 27.21 -7.22
N ARG A 159 0.55 27.84 -6.56
CA ARG A 159 -0.76 27.21 -6.28
C ARG A 159 -1.52 26.86 -7.56
N ALA A 160 -1.43 27.69 -8.60
CA ALA A 160 -2.09 27.40 -9.88
C ALA A 160 -1.49 26.17 -10.56
N VAL A 161 -0.16 26.01 -10.53
CA VAL A 161 0.53 24.81 -11.03
C VAL A 161 0.13 23.57 -10.22
N GLU A 162 0.14 23.67 -8.89
CA GLU A 162 -0.28 22.58 -7.99
C GLU A 162 -1.73 22.14 -8.28
N ALA A 163 -2.65 23.08 -8.46
CA ALA A 163 -4.05 22.77 -8.72
C ALA A 163 -4.25 22.06 -10.07
N GLN A 164 -3.46 22.42 -11.10
CA GLN A 164 -3.49 21.73 -12.39
C GLN A 164 -2.94 20.31 -12.26
N ALA A 165 -1.82 20.13 -11.57
CA ALA A 165 -1.23 18.82 -11.33
C ALA A 165 -2.17 17.91 -10.52
N ALA A 166 -2.83 18.46 -9.49
CA ALA A 166 -3.80 17.74 -8.68
C ALA A 166 -4.99 17.22 -9.50
N LYS A 167 -5.49 17.99 -10.49
CA LYS A 167 -6.57 17.53 -11.37
C LYS A 167 -6.16 16.30 -12.18
N LEU A 168 -4.99 16.32 -12.81
CA LEU A 168 -4.46 15.18 -13.57
C LEU A 168 -4.24 13.97 -12.65
N TYR A 169 -3.64 14.22 -11.48
CA TYR A 169 -3.31 13.18 -10.52
C TYR A 169 -4.55 12.45 -9.99
N TRP A 170 -5.54 13.19 -9.49
CA TRP A 170 -6.75 12.59 -8.93
C TRP A 170 -7.67 11.99 -9.99
N ALA A 171 -7.66 12.51 -11.22
CA ALA A 171 -8.39 11.90 -12.34
C ALA A 171 -7.88 10.48 -12.63
N ALA A 172 -6.56 10.26 -12.59
CA ALA A 172 -5.97 8.94 -12.80
C ALA A 172 -6.36 7.92 -11.71
N TRP A 173 -6.81 8.38 -10.54
CA TRP A 173 -7.22 7.49 -9.45
C TRP A 173 -8.67 7.00 -9.57
N ALA A 174 -9.48 7.57 -10.45
CA ALA A 174 -10.93 7.35 -10.46
C ALA A 174 -11.32 5.86 -10.49
N ASP A 175 -10.62 5.08 -11.31
CA ASP A 175 -10.91 3.66 -11.53
C ASP A 175 -10.13 2.72 -10.60
N VAL A 176 -9.40 3.25 -9.61
CA VAL A 176 -8.66 2.42 -8.64
C VAL A 176 -9.65 1.56 -7.86
N PRO A 177 -9.57 0.22 -7.95
CA PRO A 177 -10.54 -0.66 -7.34
C PRO A 177 -10.32 -0.81 -5.83
N VAL A 178 -11.41 -0.84 -5.08
CA VAL A 178 -11.44 -1.23 -3.67
C VAL A 178 -12.02 -2.65 -3.58
N ARG A 179 -11.22 -3.57 -3.06
CA ARG A 179 -11.54 -4.99 -3.07
C ARG A 179 -12.17 -5.41 -1.76
N PHE A 180 -13.36 -6.00 -1.82
CA PHE A 180 -14.01 -6.62 -0.67
C PHE A 180 -13.87 -8.15 -0.68
N ALA A 181 -14.08 -8.78 0.47
CA ALA A 181 -14.26 -10.22 0.59
C ALA A 181 -15.47 -10.66 -0.23
N ARG A 182 -15.45 -11.89 -0.77
CA ARG A 182 -16.46 -12.35 -1.73
C ARG A 182 -17.90 -12.23 -1.19
N LYS A 183 -18.12 -12.65 0.06
CA LYS A 183 -19.43 -12.58 0.72
C LYS A 183 -19.93 -11.14 0.92
N ASP A 184 -19.02 -10.20 1.10
CA ASP A 184 -19.35 -8.80 1.37
C ASP A 184 -19.46 -7.97 0.10
N ALA A 185 -18.81 -8.38 -0.99
CA ALA A 185 -18.77 -7.64 -2.25
C ALA A 185 -20.17 -7.37 -2.84
N ALA A 186 -21.13 -8.27 -2.65
CA ALA A 186 -22.52 -8.09 -3.08
C ALA A 186 -23.36 -7.24 -2.10
N ASN A 187 -22.83 -6.94 -0.92
CA ASN A 187 -23.53 -6.29 0.19
C ASN A 187 -23.01 -4.87 0.48
N VAL A 188 -22.11 -4.36 -0.36
CA VAL A 188 -21.57 -3.00 -0.31
C VAL A 188 -22.12 -2.19 -1.49
N PRO A 189 -22.36 -0.88 -1.32
CA PRO A 189 -22.77 0.00 -2.42
C PRO A 189 -21.71 0.07 -3.55
N ASP A 190 -22.15 0.33 -4.79
CA ASP A 190 -21.24 0.39 -5.95
C ASP A 190 -20.16 1.47 -5.80
N ASN A 191 -20.50 2.62 -5.21
CA ASN A 191 -19.54 3.71 -4.95
C ASN A 191 -18.45 3.33 -3.93
N TRP A 192 -18.56 2.18 -3.26
CA TRP A 192 -17.51 1.67 -2.37
C TRP A 192 -16.44 0.86 -3.11
N LEU A 193 -16.73 0.40 -4.33
CA LEU A 193 -15.89 -0.54 -5.08
C LEU A 193 -14.76 0.13 -5.86
N SER A 194 -14.74 1.47 -5.92
CA SER A 194 -13.68 2.26 -6.55
C SER A 194 -13.37 3.52 -5.74
N PHE A 195 -12.25 4.17 -6.08
CA PHE A 195 -11.85 5.42 -5.46
C PHE A 195 -12.72 6.60 -5.91
N GLY A 196 -13.08 6.68 -7.20
CA GLY A 196 -13.91 7.76 -7.75
C GLY A 196 -13.23 9.14 -7.66
N SER A 197 -13.98 10.18 -7.29
CA SER A 197 -13.40 11.53 -7.11
C SER A 197 -12.80 11.70 -5.72
N ARG A 198 -11.74 12.52 -5.62
CA ARG A 198 -11.20 12.96 -4.33
C ARG A 198 -12.19 13.81 -3.53
N HIS A 199 -13.08 14.53 -4.22
CA HIS A 199 -14.12 15.35 -3.62
C HIS A 199 -15.36 14.50 -3.36
N SER A 200 -15.90 14.62 -2.15
CA SER A 200 -17.12 13.93 -1.76
C SER A 200 -18.31 14.41 -2.57
N ALA A 201 -19.14 13.49 -3.06
CA ALA A 201 -20.41 13.83 -3.70
C ALA A 201 -21.37 14.58 -2.75
N LEU A 202 -21.20 14.42 -1.43
CA LEU A 202 -22.07 15.00 -0.41
C LEU A 202 -21.79 16.49 -0.15
N THR A 203 -20.51 16.87 -0.19
CA THR A 203 -20.06 18.20 0.29
C THR A 203 -19.18 18.94 -0.71
N GLN A 204 -18.87 18.31 -1.85
CA GLN A 204 -17.85 18.78 -2.81
C GLN A 204 -16.51 19.09 -2.15
N SER A 205 -16.25 18.46 -1.00
CA SER A 205 -15.07 18.67 -0.15
C SER A 205 -14.37 17.34 0.09
N PRO A 206 -13.04 17.33 0.21
CA PRO A 206 -12.28 16.12 0.51
C PRO A 206 -12.50 15.59 1.93
N ARG A 207 -13.11 16.37 2.84
CA ARG A 207 -13.18 16.04 4.28
C ARG A 207 -14.24 14.99 4.62
N ASN A 208 -15.42 15.02 4.01
CA ASN A 208 -16.49 14.06 4.31
C ASN A 208 -16.52 12.94 3.28
N ALA A 209 -15.63 11.95 3.41
CA ALA A 209 -15.51 10.83 2.48
C ALA A 209 -16.87 10.16 2.22
N SER A 210 -17.19 9.92 0.95
CA SER A 210 -18.39 9.19 0.51
C SER A 210 -18.08 7.76 0.06
N ASN A 211 -16.83 7.31 0.21
CA ASN A 211 -16.39 5.95 -0.09
C ASN A 211 -15.23 5.51 0.83
N PRO A 212 -14.95 4.20 0.91
CA PRO A 212 -13.89 3.62 1.73
C PRO A 212 -12.49 4.16 1.43
N ALA A 213 -12.14 4.33 0.15
CA ALA A 213 -10.79 4.73 -0.24
C ALA A 213 -10.47 6.16 0.22
N ASN A 214 -11.41 7.10 0.04
CA ASN A 214 -11.29 8.45 0.58
C ASN A 214 -11.29 8.46 2.12
N ALA A 215 -12.05 7.57 2.77
CA ALA A 215 -12.05 7.48 4.23
C ALA A 215 -10.69 7.02 4.78
N LEU A 216 -10.06 6.02 4.13
CA LEU A 216 -8.70 5.57 4.42
C LEU A 216 -7.70 6.71 4.21
N LEU A 217 -7.76 7.39 3.05
CA LEU A 217 -6.86 8.48 2.73
C LEU A 217 -6.95 9.64 3.73
N ASN A 218 -8.18 10.03 4.11
CA ASN A 218 -8.40 11.05 5.14
C ASN A 218 -7.79 10.64 6.48
N TYR A 219 -7.93 9.38 6.89
CA TYR A 219 -7.34 8.90 8.13
C TYR A 219 -5.82 8.88 8.07
N LEU A 220 -5.22 8.38 6.99
CA LEU A 220 -3.77 8.36 6.81
C LEU A 220 -3.18 9.77 6.77
N TYR A 221 -3.87 10.73 6.14
CA TYR A 221 -3.46 12.13 6.17
C TYR A 221 -3.56 12.75 7.57
N ALA A 222 -4.52 12.35 8.41
CA ALA A 222 -4.56 12.78 9.81
C ALA A 222 -3.37 12.20 10.62
N LEU A 223 -2.93 10.97 10.31
CA LEU A 223 -1.72 10.40 10.90
C LEU A 223 -0.45 11.13 10.43
N LEU A 224 -0.38 11.51 9.16
CA LEU A 224 0.71 12.34 8.62
C LEU A 224 0.70 13.75 9.23
N GLU A 225 -0.47 14.37 9.40
CA GLU A 225 -0.64 15.65 10.09
C GLU A 225 -0.07 15.57 11.51
N ALA A 226 -0.39 14.49 12.24
CA ALA A 226 0.15 14.26 13.58
C ALA A 226 1.68 14.20 13.59
N GLU A 227 2.29 13.36 12.76
CA GLU A 227 3.76 13.27 12.70
C GLU A 227 4.41 14.58 12.26
N THR A 228 3.76 15.33 11.37
CA THR A 228 4.25 16.63 10.93
C THR A 228 4.20 17.68 12.04
N ARG A 229 3.11 17.73 12.83
CA ARG A 229 3.02 18.60 14.03
C ARG A 229 4.07 18.24 15.08
N LEU A 230 4.30 16.93 15.30
CA LEU A 230 5.35 16.46 16.20
C LEU A 230 6.75 16.85 15.70
N ALA A 231 7.02 16.73 14.40
CA ALA A 231 8.28 17.14 13.78
C ALA A 231 8.53 18.65 13.95
N CYS A 232 7.53 19.49 13.69
CA CYS A 232 7.61 20.93 13.94
C CYS A 232 7.99 21.22 15.40
N THR A 233 7.25 20.64 16.34
CA THR A 233 7.45 20.86 17.78
C THR A 233 8.84 20.41 18.25
N ALA A 234 9.30 19.25 17.76
CA ALA A 234 10.60 18.69 18.11
C ALA A 234 11.78 19.51 17.58
N LEU A 235 11.61 20.21 16.44
CA LEU A 235 12.62 21.11 15.87
C LEU A 235 12.52 22.55 16.38
N GLY A 236 11.41 22.92 17.02
CA GLY A 236 11.14 24.30 17.41
C GLY A 236 10.62 25.17 16.26
N LEU A 237 9.94 24.58 15.27
CA LEU A 237 9.16 25.29 14.27
C LEU A 237 7.77 25.58 14.83
N HIS A 238 7.18 26.71 14.49
CA HIS A 238 5.82 27.06 14.88
C HIS A 238 4.81 26.41 13.91
N PRO A 239 3.89 25.54 14.38
CA PRO A 239 2.93 24.84 13.50
C PRO A 239 1.97 25.76 12.72
N GLY A 240 1.64 26.93 13.28
CA GLY A 240 0.68 27.87 12.69
C GLY A 240 1.23 28.83 11.63
N LEU A 241 2.55 29.05 11.54
CA LEU A 241 3.13 30.09 10.66
C LEU A 241 3.33 29.56 9.24
N GLY A 242 2.24 29.55 8.45
CA GLY A 242 2.24 29.07 7.07
C GLY A 242 2.94 30.00 6.09
N ILE A 243 3.42 29.43 5.00
CA ILE A 243 3.97 30.12 3.83
C ILE A 243 3.06 29.87 2.63
N LEU A 244 2.81 28.59 2.28
CA LEU A 244 1.97 28.23 1.14
C LEU A 244 0.50 28.30 1.50
N HIS A 245 0.08 27.80 2.67
CA HIS A 245 -1.28 27.91 3.15
C HIS A 245 -1.46 29.20 3.95
N ALA A 246 -2.47 29.99 3.60
CA ALA A 246 -2.75 31.25 4.28
C ALA A 246 -2.95 31.03 5.79
N ASP A 247 -2.52 32.01 6.59
CA ASP A 247 -2.78 32.02 8.02
C ASP A 247 -4.29 32.03 8.26
N GLN A 248 -4.76 31.06 9.03
CA GLN A 248 -6.14 30.93 9.46
C GLN A 248 -6.13 30.73 10.97
N THR A 249 -7.07 31.37 11.67
CA THR A 249 -7.27 31.16 13.10
C THR A 249 -7.45 29.67 13.38
N ASP A 250 -6.77 29.17 14.41
CA ASP A 250 -6.85 27.78 14.88
C ASP A 250 -6.43 26.71 13.84
N ARG A 251 -5.61 27.09 12.85
CA ARG A 251 -5.06 26.17 11.85
C ARG A 251 -3.54 26.11 11.92
N ASP A 252 -3.01 24.89 11.93
CA ASP A 252 -1.58 24.66 11.75
C ASP A 252 -1.20 24.77 10.26
N SER A 253 -1.26 25.97 9.69
CA SER A 253 -1.01 26.20 8.27
C SER A 253 0.36 25.69 7.82
N PHE A 254 1.40 25.82 8.65
CA PHE A 254 2.73 25.31 8.34
C PHE A 254 2.82 23.79 8.34
N VAL A 255 2.04 23.11 9.18
CA VAL A 255 1.92 21.65 9.14
C VAL A 255 1.37 21.20 7.79
N PHE A 256 0.37 21.91 7.27
CA PHE A 256 -0.16 21.62 5.93
C PHE A 256 0.85 21.90 4.83
N ASP A 257 1.68 22.93 4.94
CA ASP A 257 2.77 23.18 3.98
C ASP A 257 3.77 22.03 3.93
N LEU A 258 4.29 21.62 5.10
CA LEU A 258 5.32 20.59 5.16
C LEU A 258 4.80 19.22 4.68
N MET A 259 3.57 18.88 5.05
CA MET A 259 3.02 17.57 4.70
C MET A 259 2.80 17.41 3.18
N GLU A 260 2.68 18.51 2.40
CA GLU A 260 2.56 18.44 0.94
C GLU A 260 3.69 17.61 0.31
N ALA A 261 4.92 17.76 0.79
CA ALA A 261 6.07 17.00 0.29
C ALA A 261 6.01 15.50 0.63
N ALA A 262 5.25 15.12 1.65
CA ALA A 262 5.14 13.73 2.13
C ALA A 262 3.84 13.03 1.69
N ARG A 263 2.81 13.76 1.26
CA ARG A 263 1.54 13.20 0.76
C ARG A 263 1.71 12.10 -0.29
N PRO A 264 2.59 12.24 -1.31
CA PRO A 264 2.73 11.19 -2.33
C PRO A 264 3.23 9.86 -1.77
N THR A 265 3.95 9.88 -0.65
CA THR A 265 4.40 8.66 0.04
C THR A 265 3.22 7.94 0.68
N VAL A 266 2.29 8.68 1.30
CA VAL A 266 1.03 8.15 1.83
C VAL A 266 0.18 7.56 0.71
N ASP A 267 0.07 8.30 -0.38
CA ASP A 267 -0.73 7.93 -1.54
C ASP A 267 -0.25 6.62 -2.15
N ARG A 268 1.07 6.49 -2.38
CA ARG A 268 1.67 5.26 -2.93
C ARG A 268 1.44 4.06 -2.01
N TRP A 269 1.59 4.27 -0.70
CA TRP A 269 1.31 3.24 0.29
C TRP A 269 -0.16 2.80 0.23
N LEU A 270 -1.11 3.76 0.17
CA LEU A 270 -2.53 3.46 0.09
C LEU A 270 -2.87 2.70 -1.19
N LEU A 271 -2.39 3.13 -2.35
CA LEU A 271 -2.64 2.42 -3.61
C LEU A 271 -2.14 0.97 -3.53
N ARG A 272 -0.94 0.75 -2.97
CA ARG A 272 -0.40 -0.59 -2.76
C ARG A 272 -1.32 -1.39 -1.83
N PHE A 273 -1.73 -0.79 -0.73
CA PHE A 273 -2.65 -1.40 0.22
C PHE A 273 -3.99 -1.78 -0.42
N LEU A 274 -4.61 -0.90 -1.21
CA LEU A 274 -5.85 -1.19 -1.95
C LEU A 274 -5.69 -2.34 -2.96
N SER A 275 -4.52 -2.46 -3.60
CA SER A 275 -4.26 -3.55 -4.55
C SER A 275 -4.03 -4.91 -3.90
N GLU A 276 -3.44 -4.94 -2.71
CA GLU A 276 -3.03 -6.17 -2.01
C GLU A 276 -4.10 -6.66 -1.02
N HIS A 277 -4.85 -5.74 -0.41
CA HIS A 277 -5.78 -6.04 0.67
C HIS A 277 -7.20 -6.29 0.18
N ARG A 278 -7.93 -7.12 0.93
CA ARG A 278 -9.38 -7.27 0.80
C ARG A 278 -10.04 -6.86 2.10
N PHE A 279 -10.98 -5.93 2.01
CA PHE A 279 -11.73 -5.42 3.14
C PHE A 279 -12.97 -6.27 3.42
N ALA A 280 -13.40 -6.26 4.66
CA ALA A 280 -14.74 -6.65 5.06
C ALA A 280 -15.65 -5.42 5.11
N LYS A 281 -16.97 -5.62 4.98
CA LYS A 281 -17.93 -4.50 5.12
C LYS A 281 -17.79 -3.80 6.47
N ARG A 282 -17.50 -4.55 7.55
CA ARG A 282 -17.33 -4.03 8.91
C ARG A 282 -16.09 -3.17 9.13
N ASP A 283 -15.17 -3.11 8.17
CA ASP A 283 -13.99 -2.24 8.27
C ASP A 283 -14.38 -0.76 8.06
N PHE A 284 -15.60 -0.54 7.57
CA PHE A 284 -16.18 0.77 7.33
C PHE A 284 -17.54 0.91 8.02
N PHE A 285 -17.83 2.14 8.39
CA PHE A 285 -19.11 2.54 8.96
C PHE A 285 -19.63 3.76 8.19
N GLU A 286 -20.90 3.71 7.81
CA GLU A 286 -21.61 4.83 7.18
C GLU A 286 -22.36 5.61 8.25
N THR A 287 -22.09 6.91 8.35
CA THR A 287 -22.79 7.79 9.29
C THR A 287 -24.22 8.08 8.80
N PRO A 288 -25.12 8.57 9.67
CA PRO A 288 -26.47 8.96 9.25
C PRO A 288 -26.50 9.97 8.09
N GLU A 289 -25.45 10.79 7.94
CA GLU A 289 -25.28 11.77 6.85
C GLU A 289 -24.65 11.17 5.57
N GLY A 290 -24.49 9.85 5.50
CA GLY A 290 -23.88 9.14 4.37
C GLY A 290 -22.34 9.20 4.32
N GLY A 291 -21.70 9.74 5.36
CA GLY A 291 -20.24 9.83 5.43
C GLY A 291 -19.62 8.48 5.78
N ILE A 292 -18.53 8.09 5.11
CA ILE A 292 -17.81 6.84 5.39
C ILE A 292 -16.69 7.09 6.39
N ARG A 293 -16.56 6.19 7.37
CA ARG A 293 -15.53 6.19 8.42
C ARG A 293 -14.88 4.82 8.52
N VAL A 294 -13.59 4.81 8.86
CA VAL A 294 -12.82 3.58 9.12
C VAL A 294 -13.08 3.13 10.55
N THR A 295 -13.36 1.85 10.76
CA THR A 295 -13.65 1.33 12.11
C THR A 295 -12.38 1.09 12.94
N LEU A 296 -12.54 0.98 14.26
CA LEU A 296 -11.41 0.90 15.20
C LEU A 296 -10.38 -0.20 14.88
N PRO A 297 -10.76 -1.46 14.58
CA PRO A 297 -9.78 -2.52 14.32
C PRO A 297 -8.80 -2.14 13.20
N LEU A 298 -9.31 -1.63 12.08
CA LEU A 298 -8.47 -1.19 10.97
C LEU A 298 -7.71 0.09 11.31
N ARG A 299 -8.32 1.04 12.03
CA ARG A 299 -7.60 2.25 12.51
C ARG A 299 -6.39 1.89 13.37
N HIS A 300 -6.52 0.93 14.30
CA HIS A 300 -5.39 0.43 15.11
C HIS A 300 -4.24 -0.03 14.24
N GLU A 301 -4.49 -0.89 13.25
CA GLU A 301 -3.43 -1.37 12.35
C GLU A 301 -2.81 -0.24 11.54
N LEU A 302 -3.62 0.69 11.04
CA LEU A 302 -3.14 1.83 10.25
C LEU A 302 -2.30 2.81 11.09
N THR A 303 -2.47 2.91 12.41
CA THR A 303 -1.57 3.74 13.26
C THR A 303 -0.12 3.29 13.20
N ASN A 304 0.16 2.02 12.90
CA ASN A 304 1.53 1.50 12.73
C ASN A 304 2.26 2.17 11.55
N THR A 305 1.52 2.76 10.61
CA THR A 305 2.08 3.53 9.48
C THR A 305 2.67 4.87 9.90
N MET A 306 2.38 5.38 11.10
CA MET A 306 2.98 6.62 11.61
C MET A 306 4.51 6.57 11.64
N ALA A 307 5.10 5.40 11.86
CA ALA A 307 6.56 5.23 11.75
C ALA A 307 7.10 5.57 10.35
N LEU A 308 6.33 5.30 9.29
CA LEU A 308 6.68 5.65 7.91
C LEU A 308 6.52 7.15 7.67
N TRP A 309 5.44 7.74 8.16
CA TRP A 309 5.17 9.18 8.02
C TRP A 309 6.23 10.01 8.73
N ARG A 310 6.67 9.56 9.91
CA ARG A 310 7.82 10.12 10.63
C ARG A 310 9.08 10.13 9.76
N GLN A 311 9.41 9.00 9.12
CA GLN A 311 10.58 8.88 8.26
C GLN A 311 10.48 9.75 7.00
N ALA A 312 9.27 9.90 6.44
CA ALA A 312 9.03 10.75 5.28
C ALA A 312 9.13 12.25 5.61
N ILE A 313 8.58 12.69 6.75
CA ILE A 313 8.51 14.11 7.09
C ILE A 313 9.77 14.65 7.76
N ALA A 314 10.49 13.82 8.53
CA ALA A 314 11.70 14.21 9.24
C ALA A 314 12.74 14.96 8.39
N PRO A 315 13.19 14.44 7.23
CA PRO A 315 14.19 15.13 6.41
C PRO A 315 13.64 16.41 5.78
N VAL A 316 12.34 16.51 5.52
CA VAL A 316 11.70 17.73 5.00
C VAL A 316 11.71 18.82 6.06
N ALA A 317 11.26 18.50 7.27
CA ALA A 317 11.19 19.47 8.36
C ALA A 317 12.59 19.98 8.77
N GLU A 318 13.59 19.11 8.82
CA GLU A 318 14.98 19.50 9.08
C GLU A 318 15.53 20.41 7.98
N TRP A 319 15.33 20.06 6.71
CA TRP A 319 15.77 20.88 5.58
C TRP A 319 15.14 22.28 5.59
N VAL A 320 13.83 22.38 5.88
CA VAL A 320 13.16 23.68 5.98
C VAL A 320 13.72 24.50 7.15
N GLY A 321 13.89 23.89 8.31
CA GLY A 321 14.46 24.57 9.48
C GLY A 321 15.89 25.07 9.24
N GLU A 322 16.73 24.25 8.59
CA GLU A 322 18.09 24.62 8.20
C GLU A 322 18.11 25.76 7.17
N THR A 323 17.20 25.72 6.19
CA THR A 323 17.07 26.75 5.15
C THR A 323 16.69 28.10 5.78
N LEU A 324 15.69 28.10 6.67
CA LEU A 324 15.25 29.28 7.40
C LEU A 324 16.39 29.88 8.26
N LEU A 325 17.07 29.02 9.03
CA LEU A 325 18.18 29.45 9.89
C LEU A 325 19.38 29.95 9.10
N SER A 326 19.74 29.29 7.99
CA SER A 326 20.82 29.73 7.11
C SER A 326 20.51 31.10 6.49
N TRP A 327 19.28 31.30 6.01
CA TRP A 327 18.85 32.57 5.44
C TRP A 327 18.88 33.72 6.46
N TYR A 328 18.30 33.51 7.64
CA TYR A 328 18.21 34.58 8.65
C TYR A 328 19.53 34.79 9.40
N GLY A 329 20.25 33.71 9.72
CA GLY A 329 21.55 33.75 10.40
C GLY A 329 22.60 34.53 9.62
N LYS A 330 22.70 34.32 8.30
CA LYS A 330 23.60 35.09 7.42
C LYS A 330 23.32 36.60 7.47
N ARG A 331 22.06 36.99 7.64
CA ARG A 331 21.64 38.40 7.69
C ARG A 331 21.91 39.07 9.04
N VAL A 332 21.76 38.32 10.14
CA VAL A 332 21.80 38.90 11.50
C VAL A 332 23.18 38.80 12.16
N LEU A 333 23.91 37.70 11.97
CA LEU A 333 25.13 37.41 12.74
C LEU A 333 26.44 37.71 11.99
N GLY A 334 26.35 38.11 10.71
CA GLY A 334 27.51 38.20 9.82
C GLY A 334 28.15 36.83 9.56
N GLN A 335 29.17 36.79 8.69
CA GLN A 335 29.81 35.52 8.27
C GLN A 335 30.56 34.77 9.40
N ARG A 336 30.86 35.42 10.54
CA ARG A 336 31.80 34.91 11.54
C ARG A 336 31.20 34.04 12.67
N ASN A 337 29.88 33.89 12.78
CA ASN A 337 29.21 33.14 13.86
C ASN A 337 28.25 32.03 13.40
N ILE A 338 28.45 31.47 12.19
CA ILE A 338 27.53 30.51 11.56
C ILE A 338 27.44 29.18 12.35
N GLU A 339 28.51 28.75 13.03
CA GLU A 339 28.55 27.50 13.81
C GLU A 339 27.56 27.49 15.00
N GLN A 340 27.15 28.66 15.51
CA GLN A 340 26.16 28.75 16.59
C GLN A 340 24.70 28.63 16.09
N VAL A 341 24.48 28.59 14.78
CA VAL A 341 23.15 28.68 14.14
C VAL A 341 22.62 27.32 13.69
N GLU A 342 23.39 26.25 13.90
CA GLU A 342 23.05 24.94 13.38
C GLU A 342 21.79 24.34 14.02
N LEU A 343 20.85 23.91 13.17
CA LEU A 343 19.73 23.10 13.61
C LEU A 343 20.24 21.70 14.00
N PRO A 344 19.86 21.18 15.18
CA PRO A 344 20.10 19.78 15.52
C PRO A 344 19.29 18.87 14.59
N THR A 345 19.92 17.89 13.95
CA THR A 345 19.24 16.85 13.14
C THR A 345 18.66 15.75 14.04
N ARG A 346 17.80 16.14 14.98
CA ARG A 346 17.27 15.22 16.01
C ARG A 346 16.34 14.16 15.45
N LEU A 347 15.68 14.44 14.33
CA LEU A 347 14.70 13.53 13.73
C LEU A 347 15.41 12.47 12.88
N THR A 348 16.41 12.86 12.10
CA THR A 348 17.15 11.94 11.21
C THR A 348 18.46 11.43 11.79
N GLN A 349 18.99 12.05 12.84
CA GLN A 349 20.31 11.78 13.44
C GLN A 349 21.50 11.93 12.48
N ARG A 350 21.35 12.64 11.35
CA ARG A 350 22.37 12.78 10.28
C ARG A 350 23.75 13.25 10.77
N LYS A 351 23.80 14.20 11.70
CA LYS A 351 25.07 14.74 12.24
C LYS A 351 25.80 13.73 13.14
N ARG A 352 25.07 12.80 13.76
CA ARG A 352 25.65 11.72 14.57
C ARG A 352 26.27 10.62 13.70
N SER A 353 25.71 10.38 12.50
CA SER A 353 26.27 9.43 11.53
C SER A 353 27.48 9.99 10.77
N GLN A 354 27.53 11.31 10.50
CA GLN A 354 28.66 11.98 9.83
C GLN A 354 29.96 11.97 10.66
N ALA A 355 29.87 11.88 12.00
CA ALA A 355 31.05 11.77 12.87
C ALA A 355 31.74 10.39 12.82
N ARG A 356 31.24 9.43 12.02
CA ARG A 356 31.90 8.13 11.78
C ARG A 356 32.73 8.26 10.48
N PRO A 357 34.08 8.20 10.55
CA PRO A 357 34.90 8.31 9.36
C PRO A 357 34.69 7.06 8.50
N GLY A 358 34.17 7.23 7.27
CA GLY A 358 34.08 6.13 6.30
C GLY A 358 32.92 6.11 5.31
N GLN A 359 31.95 7.04 5.36
CA GLN A 359 30.91 7.13 4.32
C GLN A 359 30.89 8.54 3.75
N GLY A 360 31.33 8.66 2.50
CA GLY A 360 31.54 9.91 1.80
C GLY A 360 30.29 10.78 1.65
N ASP A 361 30.56 12.08 1.55
CA ASP A 361 29.60 13.12 1.19
C ASP A 361 28.95 12.81 -0.15
N SER A 362 27.79 12.17 -0.10
CA SER A 362 26.77 12.37 -1.11
C SER A 362 25.58 12.96 -0.38
N ALA A 363 25.08 14.09 -0.88
CA ALA A 363 23.77 14.60 -0.51
C ALA A 363 22.76 13.51 -0.90
N HIS A 364 22.52 12.57 0.02
CA HIS A 364 21.49 11.57 -0.13
C HIS A 364 20.17 12.33 -0.23
N HIS A 365 19.68 12.43 -1.47
CA HIS A 365 18.25 12.43 -1.73
C HIS A 365 17.68 11.36 -0.78
N PRO A 366 16.67 11.69 0.05
CA PRO A 366 16.04 10.64 0.85
C PRO A 366 15.49 9.62 -0.14
N ASP A 367 16.21 8.50 -0.27
CA ASP A 367 15.73 7.34 -0.99
C ASP A 367 14.33 7.06 -0.47
N THR A 368 13.43 6.81 -1.41
CA THR A 368 12.02 6.57 -1.14
C THR A 368 11.94 5.51 -0.05
N VAL A 369 11.41 5.88 1.12
CA VAL A 369 11.35 5.01 2.30
C VAL A 369 10.49 3.79 1.96
N SER A 370 11.15 2.76 1.44
CA SER A 370 10.55 1.47 1.12
C SER A 370 10.57 0.62 2.39
N VAL A 371 9.75 1.01 3.35
CA VAL A 371 9.48 0.17 4.52
C VAL A 371 8.00 -0.16 4.49
N THR A 372 7.65 -1.34 3.99
CA THR A 372 6.29 -1.85 4.15
C THR A 372 5.97 -2.06 5.63
N VAL A 373 4.81 -1.59 6.06
CA VAL A 373 4.20 -2.01 7.34
C VAL A 373 3.24 -3.13 6.98
N PRO A 374 3.59 -4.42 7.21
CA PRO A 374 2.60 -5.47 7.07
C PRO A 374 1.52 -5.23 8.12
N LEU A 375 0.26 -5.14 7.68
CA LEU A 375 -0.86 -5.11 8.60
C LEU A 375 -1.08 -6.52 9.13
N ARG A 376 -1.39 -6.64 10.43
CA ARG A 376 -1.65 -7.93 11.07
C ARG A 376 -3.05 -8.42 10.81
N ILE A 377 -3.99 -7.48 10.71
CA ILE A 377 -5.39 -7.81 10.42
C ILE A 377 -5.59 -7.86 8.91
N THR A 378 -5.96 -9.04 8.42
CA THR A 378 -6.52 -9.25 7.09
C THR A 378 -7.96 -9.73 7.20
N ALA A 379 -8.73 -9.65 6.11
CA ALA A 379 -10.01 -10.31 6.05
C ALA A 379 -9.89 -11.62 5.25
N CYS A 380 -10.55 -12.67 5.73
CA CYS A 380 -10.75 -13.91 4.99
C CYS A 380 -11.30 -13.58 3.59
N LEU A 381 -10.65 -14.08 2.53
CA LEU A 381 -11.01 -13.77 1.14
C LEU A 381 -12.45 -14.18 0.79
N GLU A 382 -12.99 -15.15 1.52
CA GLU A 382 -14.34 -15.69 1.34
C GLU A 382 -15.38 -14.94 2.17
N CYS A 383 -15.33 -15.10 3.49
CA CYS A 383 -16.40 -14.64 4.38
C CYS A 383 -16.15 -13.26 5.00
N GLY A 384 -14.97 -12.68 4.77
CA GLY A 384 -14.59 -11.39 5.34
C GLY A 384 -14.33 -11.41 6.83
N GLN A 385 -14.20 -12.56 7.52
CA GLN A 385 -13.81 -12.61 8.95
C GLN A 385 -12.39 -12.07 9.18
N VAL A 386 -12.13 -11.37 10.30
CA VAL A 386 -10.79 -10.89 10.66
C VAL A 386 -9.89 -12.11 10.89
N THR A 387 -8.74 -12.10 10.24
CA THR A 387 -7.67 -13.09 10.41
C THR A 387 -6.39 -12.36 10.80
N ASP A 388 -5.52 -13.05 11.54
CA ASP A 388 -4.18 -12.56 11.91
C ASP A 388 -3.18 -12.88 10.80
N GLY A 389 -3.40 -12.29 9.62
CA GLY A 389 -2.56 -12.46 8.43
C GLY A 389 -2.88 -13.68 7.56
N GLU A 390 -3.81 -14.55 7.97
CA GLU A 390 -4.20 -15.72 7.17
C GLU A 390 -5.20 -15.37 6.06
N MET A 391 -5.06 -15.97 4.88
CA MET A 391 -5.98 -15.72 3.76
C MET A 391 -7.40 -16.25 3.98
N PHE A 392 -7.56 -17.30 4.79
CA PHE A 392 -8.84 -17.94 5.07
C PHE A 392 -8.97 -18.22 6.56
N CYS A 393 -10.12 -17.94 7.15
CA CYS A 393 -10.34 -18.20 8.59
C CYS A 393 -10.62 -19.68 8.91
N SER A 394 -10.87 -20.51 7.91
CA SER A 394 -11.10 -21.95 8.05
C SER A 394 -10.90 -22.68 6.73
N GLU A 395 -10.65 -23.99 6.81
CA GLU A 395 -10.57 -24.85 5.61
C GLU A 395 -11.90 -24.87 4.84
N ALA A 396 -13.04 -24.74 5.52
CA ALA A 396 -14.35 -24.61 4.89
C ALA A 396 -14.43 -23.35 4.00
N CYS A 397 -13.96 -22.19 4.48
CA CYS A 397 -13.90 -20.97 3.68
C CYS A 397 -12.97 -21.12 2.47
N ARG A 398 -11.84 -21.83 2.64
CA ARG A 398 -10.90 -22.11 1.56
C ARG A 398 -11.54 -22.98 0.47
N GLN A 399 -12.26 -24.03 0.85
CA GLN A 399 -12.92 -24.94 -0.08
C GLN A 399 -14.00 -24.22 -0.89
N VAL A 400 -14.91 -23.50 -0.21
CA VAL A 400 -15.97 -22.72 -0.86
C VAL A 400 -15.38 -21.71 -1.85
N TYR A 401 -14.33 -21.00 -1.45
CA TYR A 401 -13.65 -20.05 -2.33
C TYR A 401 -13.06 -20.73 -3.57
N GLN A 402 -12.42 -21.90 -3.41
CA GLN A 402 -11.86 -22.67 -4.52
C GLN A 402 -12.93 -23.16 -5.49
N GLU A 403 -14.05 -23.68 -4.99
CA GLU A 403 -15.17 -24.14 -5.80
C GLU A 403 -15.76 -22.99 -6.64
N HIS A 404 -16.00 -21.83 -6.02
CA HIS A 404 -16.46 -20.64 -6.75
C HIS A 404 -15.45 -20.14 -7.78
N LYS A 405 -14.16 -20.07 -7.41
CA LYS A 405 -13.10 -19.63 -8.33
C LYS A 405 -12.96 -20.58 -9.53
N GLN A 406 -13.08 -21.90 -9.29
CA GLN A 406 -13.05 -22.90 -10.34
C GLN A 406 -14.26 -22.77 -11.28
N ALA A 407 -15.46 -22.52 -10.74
CA ALA A 407 -16.65 -22.28 -11.55
C ALA A 407 -16.50 -21.03 -12.44
N GLN A 408 -16.06 -19.90 -11.88
CA GLN A 408 -15.79 -18.68 -12.65
C GLN A 408 -14.71 -18.86 -13.70
N PHE A 409 -13.66 -19.63 -13.40
CA PHE A 409 -12.60 -19.92 -14.38
C PHE A 409 -13.13 -20.72 -15.57
N VAL A 410 -14.01 -21.70 -15.33
CA VAL A 410 -14.66 -22.49 -16.39
C VAL A 410 -15.58 -21.60 -17.24
N GLU A 411 -16.34 -20.72 -16.60
CA GLU A 411 -17.25 -19.78 -17.27
C GLU A 411 -16.49 -18.77 -18.12
N ARG A 412 -15.53 -18.04 -17.54
CA ARG A 412 -14.66 -17.11 -18.27
C ARG A 412 -13.87 -17.81 -19.37
N GLY A 413 -13.40 -19.03 -19.15
CA GLY A 413 -12.75 -19.83 -20.18
C GLY A 413 -13.66 -20.09 -21.39
N ARG A 414 -14.96 -20.35 -21.16
CA ARG A 414 -15.95 -20.49 -22.23
C ARG A 414 -16.22 -19.17 -22.94
N GLU A 415 -16.32 -18.06 -22.20
CA GLU A 415 -16.51 -16.72 -22.78
C GLU A 415 -15.31 -16.27 -23.60
N THR A 416 -14.08 -16.42 -23.09
CA THR A 416 -12.86 -16.10 -23.83
C THR A 416 -12.74 -16.95 -25.08
N LEU A 417 -13.09 -18.25 -25.03
CA LEU A 417 -13.13 -19.11 -26.22
C LEU A 417 -14.22 -18.71 -27.21
N ARG A 418 -15.37 -18.19 -26.75
CA ARG A 418 -16.41 -17.64 -27.62
C ARG A 418 -15.93 -16.35 -28.28
N ALA A 419 -15.43 -15.39 -27.50
CA ALA A 419 -14.89 -14.13 -27.99
C ALA A 419 -13.72 -14.33 -28.98
N MET A 420 -12.82 -15.29 -28.72
CA MET A 420 -11.76 -15.66 -29.67
C MET A 420 -12.31 -16.23 -30.99
N ARG A 421 -13.39 -17.04 -30.95
CA ARG A 421 -14.04 -17.60 -32.14
C ARG A 421 -14.84 -16.56 -32.94
N GLU A 422 -15.30 -15.51 -32.27
CA GLU A 422 -16.07 -14.41 -32.86
C GLU A 422 -15.17 -13.27 -33.36
N SER A 423 -13.92 -13.17 -32.90
CA SER A 423 -12.96 -12.19 -33.41
C SER A 423 -12.52 -12.49 -34.85
N GLU A 424 -12.45 -11.46 -35.70
CA GLU A 424 -11.97 -11.58 -37.10
C GLU A 424 -10.51 -12.06 -37.22
N HIS A 425 -9.73 -11.92 -36.15
CA HIS A 425 -8.31 -12.31 -36.07
C HIS A 425 -8.10 -13.65 -35.35
N ASP A 426 -8.87 -14.68 -35.70
CA ASP A 426 -8.59 -16.05 -35.24
C ASP A 426 -7.30 -16.56 -35.93
N PRO A 427 -6.18 -16.76 -35.21
CA PRO A 427 -4.94 -17.24 -35.82
C PRO A 427 -5.09 -18.63 -36.45
N ALA A 428 -6.09 -19.42 -36.02
CA ALA A 428 -6.40 -20.74 -36.56
C ALA A 428 -7.20 -20.70 -37.89
N ARG A 429 -7.73 -19.53 -38.29
CA ARG A 429 -8.48 -19.35 -39.55
C ARG A 429 -7.65 -18.85 -40.73
N THR A 430 -6.42 -18.42 -40.51
CA THR A 430 -5.51 -18.05 -41.61
C THR A 430 -5.30 -19.24 -42.55
N GLU A 431 -5.27 -19.00 -43.86
CA GLU A 431 -5.08 -20.08 -44.85
C GLU A 431 -3.74 -20.81 -44.65
N GLU A 432 -2.74 -20.10 -44.14
CA GLU A 432 -1.45 -20.67 -43.75
C GLU A 432 -1.58 -21.65 -42.57
N ALA A 433 -2.31 -21.29 -41.51
CA ALA A 433 -2.56 -22.20 -40.39
C ALA A 433 -3.39 -23.42 -40.78
N LYS A 434 -4.38 -23.26 -41.67
CA LYS A 434 -5.17 -24.40 -42.19
C LYS A 434 -4.32 -25.36 -43.03
N ARG A 435 -3.40 -24.84 -43.85
CA ARG A 435 -2.44 -25.66 -44.62
C ARG A 435 -1.51 -26.44 -43.70
N LEU A 436 -0.84 -25.76 -42.77
CA LEU A 436 0.07 -26.40 -41.81
C LEU A 436 -0.65 -27.46 -40.96
N LEU A 437 -1.88 -27.17 -40.52
CA LEU A 437 -2.70 -28.13 -39.78
C LEU A 437 -3.05 -29.35 -40.64
N SER A 438 -3.43 -29.14 -41.91
CA SER A 438 -3.75 -30.22 -42.85
C SER A 438 -2.54 -31.09 -43.15
N GLU A 439 -1.35 -30.51 -43.33
CA GLU A 439 -0.10 -31.25 -43.52
C GLU A 439 0.26 -32.11 -42.32
N VAL A 440 0.17 -31.55 -41.10
CA VAL A 440 0.44 -32.29 -39.86
C VAL A 440 -0.59 -33.42 -39.64
N ILE A 441 -1.87 -33.17 -39.93
CA ILE A 441 -2.92 -34.18 -39.83
C ILE A 441 -2.69 -35.29 -40.86
N ASN A 442 -2.40 -34.95 -42.12
CA ASN A 442 -2.15 -35.91 -43.19
C ASN A 442 -0.93 -36.79 -42.90
N ARG A 443 0.18 -36.18 -42.44
CA ARG A 443 1.37 -36.93 -42.01
C ARG A 443 1.04 -37.92 -40.89
N ARG A 444 0.30 -37.49 -39.87
CA ARG A 444 -0.12 -38.36 -38.76
C ARG A 444 -1.05 -39.49 -39.21
N TRP A 445 -1.89 -39.27 -40.22
CA TRP A 445 -2.72 -40.32 -40.80
C TRP A 445 -1.91 -41.30 -41.64
N GLN A 446 -0.89 -40.83 -42.37
CA GLN A 446 0.05 -41.68 -43.11
C GLN A 446 0.84 -42.58 -42.16
N GLU A 447 1.43 -42.03 -41.10
CA GLU A 447 2.18 -42.78 -40.08
C GLU A 447 1.33 -43.91 -39.46
N LYS A 448 0.05 -43.64 -39.15
CA LYS A 448 -0.87 -44.66 -38.64
C LYS A 448 -1.17 -45.74 -39.67
N ARG A 449 -1.43 -45.35 -40.92
CA ARG A 449 -1.73 -46.28 -42.02
C ARG A 449 -0.52 -47.13 -42.43
N GLU A 450 0.69 -46.59 -42.32
CA GLU A 450 1.93 -47.35 -42.54
C GLU A 450 2.13 -48.38 -41.44
N TRP A 451 1.99 -47.97 -40.18
CA TRP A 451 2.07 -48.89 -39.05
C TRP A 451 1.05 -50.02 -39.15
N GLU A 452 -0.21 -49.70 -39.49
CA GLU A 452 -1.28 -50.70 -39.69
C GLU A 452 -1.01 -51.64 -40.88
N ARG A 453 -0.37 -51.16 -41.96
CA ARG A 453 0.03 -51.99 -43.11
C ARG A 453 1.16 -52.95 -42.78
N GLU A 454 2.14 -52.51 -41.99
CA GLU A 454 3.30 -53.32 -41.61
C GLU A 454 2.98 -54.39 -40.57
N HIS A 455 2.11 -54.07 -39.60
CA HIS A 455 1.88 -54.93 -38.43
C HIS A 455 0.54 -55.68 -38.49
N GLY A 456 -0.41 -55.21 -39.32
CA GLY A 456 -1.75 -55.78 -39.44
C GLY A 456 -2.70 -55.40 -38.29
N ARG A 457 -4.00 -55.57 -38.53
CA ARG A 457 -5.06 -55.15 -37.58
C ARG A 457 -5.05 -55.93 -36.26
N GLU A 458 -4.65 -57.19 -36.28
CA GLU A 458 -4.55 -57.99 -35.04
C GLU A 458 -3.44 -57.49 -34.11
N ALA A 459 -2.34 -56.96 -34.66
CA ALA A 459 -1.27 -56.38 -33.85
C ALA A 459 -1.69 -55.05 -33.21
N LEU A 460 -2.51 -54.25 -33.90
CA LEU A 460 -3.10 -53.02 -33.37
C LEU A 460 -3.89 -53.29 -32.08
N GLU A 461 -4.73 -54.31 -32.10
CA GLU A 461 -5.60 -54.66 -30.97
C GLU A 461 -4.78 -55.19 -29.79
N ARG A 462 -3.78 -56.05 -30.05
CA ARG A 462 -2.85 -56.54 -29.02
C ARG A 462 -2.09 -55.42 -28.33
N GLU A 463 -1.53 -54.46 -29.09
CA GLU A 463 -0.79 -53.34 -28.51
C GLU A 463 -1.71 -52.36 -27.75
N CYS A 464 -2.92 -52.12 -28.26
CA CYS A 464 -3.91 -51.32 -27.52
C CYS A 464 -4.29 -51.96 -26.17
N GLU A 465 -4.45 -53.28 -26.14
CA GLU A 465 -4.75 -54.02 -24.91
C GLU A 465 -3.56 -53.99 -23.94
N ARG A 466 -2.33 -54.18 -24.44
CA ARG A 466 -1.11 -54.02 -23.66
C ARG A 466 -1.01 -52.63 -23.03
N PHE A 467 -1.33 -51.58 -23.78
CA PHE A 467 -1.35 -50.21 -23.24
C PHE A 467 -2.35 -50.05 -22.09
N ARG A 468 -3.57 -50.59 -22.23
CA ARG A 468 -4.59 -50.53 -21.16
C ARG A 468 -4.11 -51.21 -19.88
N ARG A 469 -3.44 -52.36 -20.00
CA ARG A 469 -3.02 -53.16 -18.85
C ARG A 469 -1.73 -52.65 -18.20
N GLU A 470 -0.73 -52.29 -18.99
CA GLU A 470 0.64 -52.08 -18.49
C GLU A 470 1.04 -50.60 -18.36
N ILE A 471 0.54 -49.74 -19.26
CA ILE A 471 1.00 -48.35 -19.40
C ILE A 471 -0.02 -47.38 -18.80
N GLY A 472 -1.30 -47.52 -19.17
CA GLY A 472 -2.40 -46.65 -18.75
C GLY A 472 -2.47 -46.39 -17.24
N PRO A 473 -2.44 -47.42 -16.37
CA PRO A 473 -2.51 -47.26 -14.92
C PRO A 473 -1.36 -46.42 -14.36
N LYS A 474 -0.15 -46.57 -14.92
CA LYS A 474 1.07 -45.89 -14.47
C LYS A 474 1.09 -44.40 -14.86
N LEU A 475 0.27 -43.98 -15.81
CA LEU A 475 0.17 -42.58 -16.24
C LEU A 475 -0.67 -41.70 -15.30
N ARG A 476 -1.38 -42.27 -14.32
CA ARG A 476 -2.26 -41.51 -13.39
C ARG A 476 -1.52 -40.46 -12.57
N SER A 477 -0.27 -40.74 -12.19
CA SER A 477 0.59 -39.85 -11.40
C SER A 477 1.35 -38.81 -12.24
N ILE A 478 1.31 -38.90 -13.57
CA ILE A 478 2.09 -38.02 -14.43
C ILE A 478 1.31 -36.72 -14.75
N PRO A 479 1.94 -35.52 -14.67
CA PRO A 479 1.30 -34.27 -15.05
C PRO A 479 0.92 -34.20 -16.55
N LEU A 480 -0.30 -33.73 -16.85
CA LEU A 480 -0.85 -33.70 -18.22
C LEU A 480 0.01 -32.89 -19.21
N ARG A 481 0.62 -31.78 -18.76
CA ARG A 481 1.50 -30.96 -19.61
C ARG A 481 2.77 -31.71 -20.03
N ARG A 482 3.29 -32.58 -19.16
CA ARG A 482 4.47 -33.42 -19.46
C ARG A 482 4.11 -34.50 -20.50
N MET A 483 2.95 -35.14 -20.34
CA MET A 483 2.41 -36.09 -21.32
C MET A 483 2.23 -35.43 -22.70
N SER A 484 1.63 -34.24 -22.74
CA SER A 484 1.39 -33.48 -23.98
C SER A 484 2.71 -33.11 -24.69
N ARG A 485 3.71 -32.64 -23.94
CA ARG A 485 5.01 -32.24 -24.49
C ARG A 485 5.77 -33.39 -25.15
N VAL A 486 5.74 -34.59 -24.55
CA VAL A 486 6.48 -35.76 -25.05
C VAL A 486 5.77 -36.46 -26.21
N THR A 487 4.45 -36.46 -26.20
CA THR A 487 3.66 -37.18 -27.22
C THR A 487 3.22 -36.31 -28.40
N GLY A 488 3.28 -34.98 -28.25
CA GLY A 488 2.71 -34.04 -29.22
C GLY A 488 1.18 -34.09 -29.31
N LEU A 489 0.52 -34.77 -28.37
CA LEU A 489 -0.95 -34.83 -28.24
C LEU A 489 -1.45 -33.64 -27.42
N SER A 490 -2.70 -33.23 -27.65
CA SER A 490 -3.30 -32.13 -26.88
C SER A 490 -3.47 -32.50 -25.40
N VAL A 491 -3.42 -31.51 -24.52
CA VAL A 491 -3.62 -31.70 -23.06
C VAL A 491 -4.96 -32.36 -22.77
N TYR A 492 -6.00 -32.01 -23.54
CA TYR A 492 -7.33 -32.63 -23.44
C TYR A 492 -7.29 -34.14 -23.78
N TYR A 493 -6.64 -34.52 -24.88
CA TYR A 493 -6.54 -35.92 -25.29
C TYR A 493 -5.72 -36.74 -24.27
N CYS A 494 -4.63 -36.18 -23.74
CA CYS A 494 -3.87 -36.78 -22.63
C CYS A 494 -4.71 -36.96 -21.36
N ALA A 495 -5.64 -36.05 -21.08
CA ALA A 495 -6.55 -36.17 -19.94
C ALA A 495 -7.51 -37.35 -20.11
N GLN A 496 -8.06 -37.56 -21.31
CA GLN A 496 -8.92 -38.71 -21.62
C GLN A 496 -8.17 -40.04 -21.50
N ILE A 497 -6.91 -40.10 -21.96
CA ILE A 497 -6.05 -41.28 -21.79
C ILE A 497 -5.82 -41.56 -20.30
N ARG A 498 -5.49 -40.53 -19.50
CA ARG A 498 -5.23 -40.70 -18.07
C ARG A 498 -6.45 -41.18 -17.28
N LYS A 499 -7.65 -40.78 -17.71
CA LYS A 499 -8.93 -41.26 -17.16
C LYS A 499 -9.29 -42.68 -17.60
N GLY A 500 -8.59 -43.24 -18.61
CA GLY A 500 -8.93 -44.53 -19.21
C GLY A 500 -10.06 -44.47 -20.23
N GLU A 501 -10.54 -43.27 -20.58
CA GLU A 501 -11.64 -43.06 -21.55
C GLU A 501 -11.19 -43.28 -23.00
N ARG A 502 -9.88 -43.18 -23.28
CA ARG A 502 -9.30 -43.41 -24.61
C ARG A 502 -7.98 -44.16 -24.54
N VAL A 503 -7.73 -45.02 -25.53
CA VAL A 503 -6.43 -45.66 -25.77
C VAL A 503 -5.77 -44.97 -26.96
N PRO A 504 -4.53 -44.46 -26.81
CA PRO A 504 -3.81 -43.88 -27.93
C PRO A 504 -3.38 -44.96 -28.93
N HIS A 505 -3.18 -44.57 -30.20
CA HIS A 505 -2.63 -45.47 -31.21
C HIS A 505 -1.20 -45.93 -30.85
N PRO A 506 -0.78 -47.16 -31.19
CA PRO A 506 0.54 -47.73 -30.86
C PRO A 506 1.75 -46.86 -31.18
N VAL A 507 1.68 -46.06 -32.24
CA VAL A 507 2.71 -45.07 -32.61
C VAL A 507 3.09 -44.09 -31.47
N HIS A 508 2.21 -43.87 -30.49
CA HIS A 508 2.48 -43.02 -29.34
C HIS A 508 2.93 -43.79 -28.09
N HIS A 509 2.86 -45.12 -28.09
CA HIS A 509 3.14 -45.94 -26.90
C HIS A 509 4.60 -45.85 -26.48
N ALA A 510 5.53 -45.82 -27.44
CA ALA A 510 6.96 -45.64 -27.17
C ALA A 510 7.25 -44.32 -26.43
N ALA A 511 6.56 -43.24 -26.81
CA ALA A 511 6.69 -41.93 -26.15
C ALA A 511 6.16 -41.96 -24.70
N PHE A 512 5.05 -42.65 -24.45
CA PHE A 512 4.54 -42.86 -23.09
C PHE A 512 5.45 -43.78 -22.26
N MET A 513 6.08 -44.78 -22.86
CA MET A 513 7.05 -45.64 -22.18
C MET A 513 8.33 -44.88 -21.81
N ALA A 514 8.86 -44.05 -22.72
CA ALA A 514 10.01 -43.18 -22.43
C ALA A 514 9.70 -42.19 -21.29
N LEU A 515 8.46 -41.70 -21.21
CA LEU A 515 7.99 -40.83 -20.13
C LEU A 515 7.97 -41.53 -18.77
N LEU A 516 7.58 -42.80 -18.73
CA LEU A 516 7.59 -43.61 -17.51
C LEU A 516 9.02 -43.95 -17.07
N ASN A 517 9.89 -44.32 -18.01
CA ASN A 517 11.29 -44.66 -17.73
C ASN A 517 12.15 -43.44 -17.30
N SER A 518 11.73 -42.22 -17.65
CA SER A 518 12.37 -40.97 -17.22
C SER A 518 11.79 -40.39 -15.92
N SER A 519 10.86 -41.07 -15.26
CA SER A 519 10.36 -40.72 -13.93
C SER A 519 10.87 -41.65 -12.82
N THR A 520 11.66 -42.67 -13.17
CA THR A 520 12.33 -43.61 -12.26
C THR A 520 13.81 -43.26 -12.00
N ARG A 521 14.25 -42.05 -12.36
CA ARG A 521 15.55 -41.48 -11.97
C ARG A 521 15.36 -40.20 -11.16
#